data_AF-A0A6P0T3T2-F1
#
_entry.id   AF-A0A6P0T3T2-F1
#
_cell.length_a   1.000
_cell.length_b   1.000
_cell.length_c   1.000
_cell.angle_alpha   90.00
_cell.angle_beta   90.00
_cell.angle_gamma   90.00
#
_symmetry.space_group_name_H-M   'P 1'
#
loop_
_entity.id
_entity.type
_entity.pdbx_description
1 polymer ?
#
loop_
_entity_poly.entity_id
_entity_poly.type
_entity_poly.pdbx_seq_one_letter_code
_entity_poly.pdbx_strand_id
1 'polypeptide(L)'
;MPTKKAKQKKQNLTGDALVKEVCRRIRVARSYWDAHNNRACRGEREKAIALYNTLTPAQKEKIPQQLRIWLRYRSEKYFGDHRTPPGGNS
;
A
#
# COMPACT_ATOMS: atom_id res chain seq x y z
N MET A 1 -0.09 -23.94 19.89
CA MET A 1 0.61 -22.64 20.04
C MET A 1 -0.36 -21.51 19.67
N PRO A 2 -0.94 -20.74 20.60
CA PRO A 2 -1.89 -19.69 20.27
C PRO A 2 -1.16 -18.45 19.74
N THR A 3 -1.44 -18.08 18.50
CA THR A 3 -0.89 -16.91 17.81
C THR A 3 -1.43 -15.62 18.43
N LYS A 4 -0.54 -14.86 19.08
CA LYS A 4 -0.85 -13.56 19.70
C LYS A 4 -1.39 -12.59 18.63
N LYS A 5 -2.71 -12.37 18.62
CA LYS A 5 -3.33 -11.27 17.86
C LYS A 5 -2.97 -9.95 18.54
N ALA A 6 -1.98 -9.25 18.00
CA ALA A 6 -1.64 -7.90 18.43
C ALA A 6 -2.72 -6.92 17.92
N LYS A 7 -3.53 -6.42 18.86
CA LYS A 7 -4.48 -5.33 18.70
C LYS A 7 -3.70 -4.12 18.17
N GLN A 8 -3.91 -3.74 16.91
CA GLN A 8 -3.24 -2.61 16.25
C GLN A 8 -3.65 -1.32 16.98
N LYS A 9 -2.85 -0.88 17.95
CA LYS A 9 -2.95 0.46 18.49
C LYS A 9 -2.60 1.42 17.35
N LYS A 10 -3.45 2.43 17.12
CA LYS A 10 -3.11 3.69 16.44
C LYS A 10 -2.02 4.41 17.23
N GLN A 11 -0.85 3.79 17.44
CA GLN A 11 0.30 4.51 17.94
C GLN A 11 0.75 5.41 16.80
N ASN A 12 1.04 6.67 17.13
CA ASN A 12 1.70 7.60 16.23
C ASN A 12 3.05 6.97 15.83
N LEU A 13 3.06 6.23 14.72
CA LEU A 13 4.26 5.60 14.19
C LEU A 13 5.17 6.71 13.71
N THR A 14 6.37 6.77 14.27
CA THR A 14 7.38 7.77 13.91
C THR A 14 8.68 7.08 13.47
N GLY A 15 9.51 7.81 12.72
CA GLY A 15 10.83 7.34 12.32
C GLY A 15 10.82 5.99 11.58
N ASP A 16 11.69 5.08 12.01
CA ASP A 16 11.82 3.74 11.42
C ASP A 16 10.59 2.85 11.59
N ALA A 17 9.77 3.09 12.62
CA ALA A 17 8.53 2.34 12.81
C ALA A 17 7.52 2.64 11.70
N LEU A 18 7.45 3.90 11.25
CA LEU A 18 6.63 4.33 10.13
C LEU A 18 7.12 3.71 8.82
N VAL A 19 8.43 3.69 8.58
CA VAL A 19 9.04 3.03 7.40
C VAL A 19 8.70 1.54 7.36
N LYS A 20 8.83 0.84 8.50
CA LYS A 20 8.50 -0.58 8.62
C LYS A 20 7.02 -0.83 8.35
N GLU A 21 6.14 0.01 8.86
CA GLU A 21 4.70 -0.11 8.61
C GLU A 21 4.34 0.14 7.14
N VAL A 22 4.95 1.13 6.47
CA VAL A 22 4.78 1.33 5.03
C VAL A 22 5.22 0.09 4.26
N CYS A 23 6.42 -0.45 4.55
CA CYS A 23 6.91 -1.67 3.92
C CYS A 23 5.97 -2.86 4.14
N ARG A 24 5.39 -2.98 5.35
CA ARG A 24 4.44 -4.03 5.69
C ARG A 24 3.16 -3.89 4.87
N ARG A 25 2.58 -2.69 4.79
CA ARG A 25 1.34 -2.46 4.01
C ARG A 25 1.52 -2.71 2.53
N ILE A 26 2.67 -2.32 1.94
CA ILE A 26 2.95 -2.63 0.53
C ILE A 26 3.01 -4.15 0.31
N ARG A 27 3.67 -4.90 1.22
CA ARG A 27 3.71 -6.37 1.13
C ARG A 27 2.33 -7.01 1.27
N VAL A 28 1.49 -6.51 2.18
CA VAL A 28 0.11 -6.99 2.34
C VAL A 28 -0.71 -6.70 1.07
N ALA A 29 -0.63 -5.48 0.53
CA ALA A 29 -1.30 -5.14 -0.71
C ALA A 29 -0.86 -6.06 -1.87
N ARG A 30 0.44 -6.36 -1.96
CA ARG A 30 0.97 -7.32 -2.94
C ARG A 30 0.45 -8.74 -2.72
N SER A 31 0.33 -9.19 -1.48
CA SER A 31 -0.27 -10.50 -1.18
C SER A 31 -1.73 -10.59 -1.62
N TYR A 32 -2.51 -9.50 -1.46
CA TYR A 32 -3.88 -9.45 -1.97
C TYR A 32 -3.93 -9.38 -3.49
N TRP A 33 -2.96 -8.72 -4.11
CA TRP A 33 -2.80 -8.71 -5.56
C TRP A 33 -2.55 -10.12 -6.09
N ASP A 34 -1.60 -10.85 -5.51
CA ASP A 34 -1.27 -12.22 -5.89
C ASP A 34 -2.47 -13.18 -5.66
N ALA A 35 -3.27 -12.91 -4.62
CA ALA A 35 -4.53 -13.61 -4.35
C ALA A 35 -5.72 -13.13 -5.20
N HIS A 36 -5.50 -12.25 -6.19
CA HIS A 36 -6.55 -11.67 -7.05
C HIS A 36 -7.67 -10.93 -6.30
N ASN A 37 -7.46 -10.57 -5.04
CA ASN A 37 -8.40 -9.80 -4.23
C ASN A 37 -8.19 -8.29 -4.44
N ASN A 38 -8.65 -7.80 -5.59
CA ASN A 38 -8.44 -6.42 -6.03
C ASN A 38 -9.05 -5.38 -5.09
N ARG A 39 -10.16 -5.72 -4.42
CA ARG A 39 -10.82 -4.83 -3.45
C ARG A 39 -9.95 -4.60 -2.22
N ALA A 40 -9.44 -5.67 -1.61
CA ALA A 40 -8.55 -5.56 -0.45
C ALA A 40 -7.19 -4.96 -0.84
N CYS A 41 -6.65 -5.33 -2.01
CA CYS A 41 -5.43 -4.74 -2.56
C CYS A 41 -5.54 -3.22 -2.69
N ARG A 42 -6.68 -2.70 -3.20
CA ARG A 42 -6.90 -1.25 -3.33
C ARG A 42 -6.83 -0.55 -1.98
N GLY A 43 -7.58 -1.05 -0.99
CA GLY A 43 -7.65 -0.44 0.34
C GLY A 43 -6.31 -0.43 1.08
N GLU A 44 -5.54 -1.53 1.03
CA GLU A 44 -4.21 -1.56 1.64
C GLU A 44 -3.19 -0.72 0.88
N ARG A 45 -3.31 -0.61 -0.44
CA ARG A 45 -2.48 0.27 -1.26
C ARG A 45 -2.72 1.74 -0.93
N GLU A 46 -3.98 2.20 -0.90
CA GLU A 46 -4.31 3.60 -0.57
C GLU A 46 -3.74 4.00 0.80
N LYS A 47 -3.93 3.11 1.78
CA LYS A 47 -3.32 3.20 3.11
C LYS A 47 -1.79 3.29 3.06
N ALA A 48 -1.14 2.50 2.21
CA ALA A 48 0.32 2.53 2.04
C ALA A 48 0.80 3.84 1.40
N ILE A 49 0.08 4.35 0.38
CA ILE A 49 0.38 5.62 -0.29
C ILE A 49 0.21 6.80 0.69
N ALA A 50 -0.88 6.81 1.45
CA ALA A 50 -1.13 7.84 2.45
C ALA A 50 0.04 7.93 3.46
N LEU A 51 0.48 6.79 4.00
CA LEU A 51 1.64 6.75 4.90
C LEU A 51 2.96 7.09 4.19
N TYR A 52 3.17 6.61 2.96
CA TYR A 52 4.37 6.91 2.18
C TYR A 52 4.52 8.43 1.92
N ASN A 53 3.41 9.13 1.68
CA ASN A 53 3.43 10.58 1.46
C ASN A 53 3.83 11.36 2.71
N THR A 54 3.63 10.81 3.92
CA THR A 54 4.10 11.42 5.17
C THR A 54 5.59 11.20 5.45
N LEU A 55 6.26 10.31 4.71
CA LEU A 55 7.68 10.02 4.92
C LEU A 55 8.58 11.13 4.35
N THR A 56 9.66 11.41 5.08
CA THR A 56 10.75 12.26 4.60
C THR A 56 11.56 11.57 3.48
N PRO A 57 12.32 12.32 2.65
CA PRO A 57 13.16 11.72 1.61
C PRO A 57 14.11 10.63 2.14
N ALA A 58 14.81 10.91 3.25
CA ALA A 58 15.71 9.96 3.90
C ALA A 58 15.00 8.68 4.38
N GLN A 59 13.73 8.79 4.82
CA GLN A 59 12.94 7.62 5.21
C GLN A 59 12.47 6.81 3.98
N LYS A 60 12.16 7.48 2.87
CA LYS A 60 11.77 6.81 1.61
C LYS A 60 12.92 6.00 1.02
N GLU A 61 14.16 6.44 1.20
CA GLU A 61 15.35 5.70 0.76
C GLU A 61 15.51 4.36 1.49
N LYS A 62 15.13 4.29 2.77
CA LYS A 62 15.12 3.04 3.55
C LYS A 62 14.11 2.01 3.04
N ILE A 63 13.16 2.41 2.18
CA ILE A 63 12.20 1.48 1.57
C ILE A 63 12.87 0.76 0.39
N PRO A 64 12.83 -0.59 0.34
CA PRO A 64 13.34 -1.35 -0.79
C PRO A 64 12.79 -0.85 -2.13
N GLN A 65 13.68 -0.67 -3.11
CA GLN A 65 13.35 -0.07 -4.40
C GLN A 65 12.22 -0.84 -5.11
N GLN A 66 12.23 -2.18 -5.07
CA GLN A 66 11.14 -3.01 -5.61
C GLN A 66 9.75 -2.66 -5.03
N LEU A 67 9.65 -2.31 -3.74
CA LEU A 67 8.37 -1.92 -3.14
C LEU A 67 7.93 -0.52 -3.59
N ARG A 68 8.87 0.40 -3.76
CA ARG A 68 8.60 1.76 -4.30
C ARG A 68 8.12 1.70 -5.75
N ILE A 69 8.80 0.92 -6.59
CA ILE A 69 8.42 0.71 -7.99
C ILE A 69 7.04 0.07 -8.06
N TRP A 70 6.77 -0.98 -7.25
CA TRP A 70 5.46 -1.61 -7.24
C TRP A 70 4.36 -0.61 -6.84
N LEU A 71 4.57 0.19 -5.80
CA LEU A 71 3.62 1.19 -5.33
C LEU A 71 3.28 2.23 -6.42
N ARG A 72 4.29 2.69 -7.18
CA ARG A 72 4.13 3.67 -8.26
C ARG A 72 3.54 3.06 -9.55
N TYR A 73 4.15 1.99 -10.05
CA TYR A 73 3.81 1.42 -11.36
C TYR A 73 2.47 0.66 -11.35
N ARG A 74 2.14 -0.04 -10.24
CA ARG A 74 0.83 -0.71 -10.13
C ARG A 74 -0.31 0.24 -9.86
N SER A 75 -0.04 1.35 -9.18
CA SER A 75 -0.99 2.44 -8.98
C SER A 75 -1.59 2.91 -10.29
N GLU A 76 -0.72 3.31 -11.21
CA GLU A 76 -1.11 3.99 -12.44
C GLU A 76 -1.85 3.06 -13.40
N LYS A 77 -1.36 1.82 -13.57
CA LYS A 77 -1.91 0.90 -14.58
C LYS A 77 -3.23 0.22 -14.19
N TYR A 78 -3.54 0.04 -12.90
CA TYR A 78 -4.72 -0.75 -12.46
C TYR A 78 -5.63 -0.03 -11.47
N PHE A 79 -5.15 1.06 -10.87
CA PHE A 79 -5.92 1.86 -9.92
C PHE A 79 -6.01 3.34 -10.31
N GLY A 80 -5.47 3.73 -11.48
CA GLY A 80 -5.73 5.06 -12.04
C GLY A 80 -7.19 5.21 -12.41
N ASP A 81 -7.69 6.45 -12.37
CA ASP A 81 -9.06 6.84 -12.74
C ASP A 81 -9.43 6.53 -14.20
N HIS A 82 -8.51 5.96 -14.98
CA HIS A 82 -8.73 5.45 -16.34
C HIS A 82 -9.56 4.15 -16.39
N ARG A 83 -10.65 4.08 -15.61
CA ARG A 83 -11.82 3.33 -16.03
C ARG A 83 -12.75 4.30 -16.75
N THR A 84 -12.52 4.48 -18.04
CA THR A 84 -13.62 4.86 -18.93
C THR A 84 -14.70 3.80 -18.75
N PRO A 85 -15.91 4.12 -18.25
CA PRO A 85 -16.99 3.15 -18.25
C PRO A 85 -17.27 2.75 -19.71
N PRO A 86 -17.33 1.44 -20.05
CA PRO A 86 -17.73 1.04 -21.39
C PRO A 86 -19.24 1.30 -21.54
N GLY A 87 -19.59 2.22 -22.44
CA GLY A 87 -20.93 2.33 -23.04
C GLY A 87 -22.02 3.00 -22.20
N GLY A 88 -22.10 4.33 -22.30
CA GLY A 88 -23.38 5.04 -22.18
C GLY A 88 -23.78 5.50 -23.58
N ASN A 89 -24.49 4.66 -24.32
CA ASN A 89 -25.12 5.02 -25.58
C ASN A 89 -26.18 6.10 -25.29
N SER A 90 -26.02 7.29 -25.85
CA SER A 90 -27.12 8.27 -25.96
C SER A 90 -27.91 8.03 -27.25
#